data_AF-A0A8J4U8F5-F1
#
_entry.id   AF-A0A8J4U8F5-F1
#
_cell.length_a   1.000
_cell.length_b   1.000
_cell.length_c   1.000
_cell.angle_alpha   90.00
_cell.angle_beta   90.00
_cell.angle_gamma   90.00
#
_symmetry.space_group_name_H-M   'P 1'
#
loop_
_entity.id
_entity.type
_entity.pdbx_description
1 polymer ?
#
loop_
_entity_poly.entity_id
_entity_poly.type
_entity_poly.pdbx_seq_one_letter_code
_entity_poly.pdbx_strand_id
1 'polypeptide(L)'
;MELIISISALSLCLFHLTASVTTAVNIVVTCTKTNDYNEDLTPDEWLTPPQSNPSPLRDLNISFIPLNGTDSLALDIAWSINIDSSVHSISGTWIEVNTDVTYRCEYQPPFTSKQAHVDDLEQLWFNFTTTDIDIAPSDPYEVTVYNLPQAPTNARQTYSKWEMKIAPGCEHELMRHHSACLKKQQEPSIPNNDDWDITTVWIKDEIQVKFSPLLGSNKYEIRLRRGTHILNYSEVNANGEFEELKANLNFSGPCENLTIWITPFYDHCGFICKSEFRNIDCGVPSTATSTEEPKENQPSAILICTGCAAVVILLIIWQFWIQKRSGYSKSGLDSAGSVGVLVVYPAVDSVFQNAVMAIADFLQCHRELNVIIDMWQRGSLAEQGTLRWLNSQVICADKVLIILPPQKNESSNDT
;
A
#
# COMPACT_ATOMS: atom_id res chain seq x y z
N MET A 1 44.14 41.78 3.68
CA MET A 1 44.39 40.34 3.86
C MET A 1 43.37 39.79 4.85
N GLU A 2 42.08 39.98 4.58
CA GLU A 2 40.94 39.58 5.44
C GLU A 2 39.73 39.14 4.56
N LEU A 3 39.91 39.06 3.24
CA LEU A 3 38.83 38.73 2.28
C LEU A 3 39.02 37.39 1.57
N ILE A 4 40.12 36.67 1.84
CA ILE A 4 40.43 35.38 1.20
C ILE A 4 40.09 34.19 2.13
N ILE A 5 39.89 34.43 3.44
CA ILE A 5 39.60 33.39 4.43
C ILE A 5 38.10 33.06 4.50
N SER A 6 37.22 33.94 4.01
CA SER A 6 35.77 33.71 4.06
C SER A 6 35.23 32.85 2.91
N ILE A 7 35.96 32.74 1.79
CA ILE A 7 35.54 31.95 0.61
C ILE A 7 35.95 30.48 0.75
N SER A 8 37.03 30.17 1.47
CA SER A 8 37.44 28.78 1.75
C SER A 8 36.60 28.10 2.84
N ALA A 9 36.04 28.86 3.80
CA ALA A 9 35.13 28.32 4.81
C ALA A 9 33.75 27.95 4.22
N LEU A 10 33.28 28.69 3.21
CA LEU A 10 32.03 28.37 2.51
C LEU A 10 32.18 27.23 1.50
N SER A 11 33.36 27.07 0.87
CA SER A 11 33.59 25.94 -0.04
C SER A 11 33.83 24.61 0.70
N LEU A 12 34.38 24.63 1.93
CA LEU A 12 34.48 23.44 2.78
C LEU A 12 33.14 23.02 3.43
N CYS A 13 32.19 23.94 3.60
CA CYS A 13 30.83 23.59 4.06
C CYS A 13 29.92 23.05 2.94
N LEU A 14 30.24 23.33 1.66
CA LEU A 14 29.45 22.84 0.52
C LEU A 14 29.89 21.47 -0.01
N PHE A 15 31.01 20.92 0.46
CA PHE A 15 31.47 19.56 0.13
C PHE A 15 31.24 18.50 1.23
N HIS A 16 30.54 18.85 2.32
CA HIS A 16 30.06 17.86 3.30
C HIS A 16 28.55 17.56 3.23
N LEU A 17 27.85 18.08 2.21
CA LEU A 17 26.52 17.61 1.81
C LEU A 17 26.64 16.51 0.75
N THR A 18 27.51 15.53 1.00
CA THR A 18 27.32 14.18 0.47
C THR A 18 26.73 13.35 1.59
N ALA A 19 25.47 12.99 1.42
CA ALA A 19 24.76 12.01 2.22
C ALA A 19 25.67 10.83 2.59
N SER A 20 25.96 10.69 3.88
CA SER A 20 26.37 9.43 4.51
C SER A 20 26.62 9.69 6.00
N VAL A 21 25.54 9.95 6.73
CA VAL A 21 25.48 9.55 8.14
C VAL A 21 24.22 8.74 8.32
N THR A 22 24.15 7.60 7.63
CA THR A 22 23.58 6.42 8.28
C THR A 22 24.62 6.02 9.32
N THR A 23 24.40 6.41 10.58
CA THR A 23 24.91 5.58 11.67
C THR A 23 24.32 4.20 11.39
N ALA A 24 25.15 3.29 10.88
CA ALA A 24 24.71 1.95 10.54
C ALA A 24 24.26 1.30 11.84
N VAL A 25 22.96 1.35 12.10
CA VAL A 25 22.32 0.49 13.08
C VAL A 25 22.62 -0.92 12.61
N ASN A 26 23.45 -1.62 13.38
CA ASN A 26 24.04 -2.90 13.00
C ASN A 26 23.04 -4.05 13.20
N ILE A 27 21.79 -3.84 12.79
CA ILE A 27 20.71 -4.84 12.83
C ILE A 27 20.60 -5.42 11.42
N VAL A 28 20.98 -6.68 11.31
CA VAL A 28 20.84 -7.45 10.08
C VAL A 28 19.52 -8.21 10.13
N VAL A 29 18.80 -8.23 9.02
CA VAL A 29 17.61 -9.06 8.86
C VAL A 29 17.96 -10.35 8.11
N THR A 30 17.48 -11.48 8.59
CA THR A 30 17.59 -12.77 7.89
C THR A 30 16.19 -13.33 7.68
N CYS A 31 15.79 -13.51 6.43
CA CYS A 31 14.48 -14.04 6.07
C CYS A 31 14.59 -15.49 5.62
N THR A 32 13.67 -16.32 6.12
CA THR A 32 13.58 -17.74 5.79
C THR A 32 12.19 -18.03 5.25
N LYS A 33 12.12 -18.79 4.16
CA LYS A 33 10.85 -19.27 3.62
C LYS A 33 10.26 -20.26 4.61
N THR A 34 9.00 -20.04 4.99
CA THR A 34 8.25 -20.97 5.83
C THR A 34 7.41 -21.87 4.92
N ASN A 35 7.59 -23.18 5.05
CA ASN A 35 6.89 -24.17 4.20
C ASN A 35 5.55 -24.62 4.83
N ASP A 36 4.89 -23.76 5.62
CA ASP A 36 3.69 -24.12 6.36
C ASP A 36 2.42 -23.91 5.52
N TYR A 37 2.30 -24.73 4.47
CA TYR A 37 1.01 -25.17 3.94
C TYR A 37 0.65 -26.56 4.49
N ASN A 38 1.15 -26.91 5.68
CA ASN A 38 0.47 -27.92 6.49
C ASN A 38 -0.61 -27.19 7.28
N GLU A 39 -1.87 -27.43 6.94
CA GLU A 39 -3.08 -26.89 7.59
C GLU A 39 -3.16 -27.11 9.11
N ASP A 40 -2.18 -27.78 9.72
CA ASP A 40 -2.19 -28.25 11.12
C ASP A 40 -1.14 -27.59 12.03
N LEU A 41 -0.37 -26.60 11.55
CA LEU A 41 0.61 -25.90 12.40
C LEU A 41 0.48 -24.38 12.24
N THR A 42 -0.59 -23.80 12.79
CA THR A 42 -0.47 -22.43 13.31
C THR A 42 0.72 -22.43 14.27
N PRO A 43 1.74 -21.57 14.10
CA PRO A 43 2.86 -21.52 15.04
C PRO A 43 2.32 -21.46 16.47
N ASP A 44 2.81 -22.29 17.39
CA ASP A 44 2.31 -22.36 18.78
C ASP A 44 2.24 -20.97 19.43
N GLU A 45 3.16 -20.08 19.04
CA GLU A 45 3.22 -18.67 19.43
C GLU A 45 1.95 -17.87 19.09
N TRP A 46 1.17 -18.28 18.08
CA TRP A 46 -0.08 -17.64 17.65
C TRP A 46 -1.30 -18.14 18.45
N LEU A 47 -1.19 -19.29 19.12
CA LEU A 47 -2.22 -19.83 20.00
C LEU A 47 -2.17 -19.19 21.39
N THR A 48 -1.03 -18.60 21.76
CA THR A 48 -0.87 -17.84 23.01
C THR A 48 -1.08 -16.35 22.78
N PRO A 49 -1.93 -15.67 23.56
CA PRO A 49 -2.08 -14.22 23.46
C PRO A 49 -0.73 -13.53 23.73
N PRO A 50 -0.21 -12.72 22.79
CA PRO A 50 1.07 -12.06 23.01
C PRO A 50 0.97 -11.03 24.14
N GLN A 51 2.04 -10.93 24.91
CA GLN A 51 2.15 -10.05 26.07
C GLN A 51 2.20 -8.56 25.66
N SER A 52 2.68 -8.27 24.45
CA SER A 52 2.77 -6.93 23.86
C SER A 52 2.39 -6.98 22.38
N ASN A 53 1.82 -5.90 21.86
CA ASN A 53 1.52 -5.74 20.44
C ASN A 53 2.50 -4.73 19.84
N PRO A 54 3.35 -5.13 18.88
CA PRO A 54 4.21 -4.20 18.18
C PRO A 54 3.37 -3.23 17.35
N SER A 55 3.89 -2.02 17.16
CA SER A 55 3.28 -1.04 16.27
C SER A 55 3.23 -1.55 14.81
N PRO A 56 2.25 -1.08 14.02
CA PRO A 56 2.24 -1.36 12.59
C PRO A 56 3.52 -0.87 11.91
N LEU A 57 3.85 -1.51 10.79
CA LEU A 57 4.88 -1.00 9.88
C LEU A 57 4.55 0.43 9.46
N ARG A 58 5.58 1.25 9.21
CA ARG A 58 5.39 2.64 8.80
C ARG A 58 5.26 2.75 7.28
N ASP A 59 6.10 2.08 6.52
CA ASP A 59 6.07 2.05 5.06
C ASP A 59 6.41 0.65 4.51
N LEU A 60 5.96 0.40 3.28
CA LEU A 60 6.24 -0.77 2.46
C LEU A 60 6.48 -0.29 1.03
N ASN A 61 7.48 -0.86 0.37
CA ASN A 61 7.79 -0.62 -1.03
C ASN A 61 8.21 -1.94 -1.67
N ILE A 62 7.55 -2.31 -2.76
CA ILE A 62 7.91 -3.50 -3.54
C ILE A 62 8.41 -3.14 -4.92
N SER A 63 9.44 -3.83 -5.40
CA SER A 63 10.03 -3.61 -6.72
C SER A 63 10.51 -4.91 -7.36
N PHE A 64 10.68 -4.88 -8.69
CA PHE A 64 11.21 -6.01 -9.44
C PHE A 64 12.64 -5.73 -9.84
N ILE A 65 13.56 -6.62 -9.49
CA ILE A 65 14.99 -6.47 -9.76
C ILE A 65 15.44 -7.56 -10.73
N PRO A 66 16.21 -7.23 -11.79
CA PRO A 66 16.76 -8.25 -12.68
C PRO A 66 17.78 -9.12 -11.95
N LEU A 67 17.67 -10.43 -12.15
CA LEU A 67 18.66 -11.39 -11.64
C LEU A 67 19.86 -11.44 -12.57
N ASN A 68 21.05 -11.18 -12.02
CA ASN A 68 22.29 -11.16 -12.80
C ASN A 68 22.52 -12.50 -13.51
N GLY A 69 22.53 -12.47 -14.85
CA GLY A 69 22.81 -13.63 -15.68
C GLY A 69 21.59 -14.50 -16.01
N THR A 70 20.37 -14.07 -15.70
CA THR A 70 19.11 -14.74 -16.07
C THR A 70 18.06 -13.74 -16.55
N ASP A 71 17.14 -14.17 -17.41
CA ASP A 71 15.99 -13.35 -17.86
C ASP A 71 14.81 -13.35 -16.86
N SER A 72 15.07 -13.76 -15.62
CA SER A 72 14.09 -13.81 -14.53
C SER A 72 14.22 -12.59 -13.63
N LEU A 73 13.10 -12.17 -13.04
CA LEU A 73 13.06 -11.10 -12.06
C LEU A 73 13.01 -11.69 -10.64
N ALA A 74 13.61 -10.96 -9.70
CA ALA A 74 13.42 -11.15 -8.28
C ALA A 74 12.47 -10.09 -7.73
N LEU A 75 11.74 -10.45 -6.68
CA LEU A 75 10.87 -9.52 -5.96
C LEU A 75 11.66 -8.95 -4.79
N ASP A 76 11.88 -7.64 -4.81
CA ASP A 76 12.52 -6.89 -3.75
C ASP A 76 11.47 -6.20 -2.88
N ILE A 77 11.52 -6.49 -1.59
CA ILE A 77 10.55 -6.07 -0.60
C ILE A 77 11.30 -5.23 0.42
N ALA A 78 11.02 -3.94 0.47
CA ALA A 78 11.59 -3.00 1.42
C ALA A 78 10.51 -2.50 2.37
N TRP A 79 10.74 -2.56 3.68
CA TRP A 79 9.78 -2.12 4.68
C TRP A 79 10.46 -1.29 5.76
N SER A 80 9.68 -0.45 6.43
CA SER A 80 10.15 0.33 7.56
C SER A 80 9.43 -0.02 8.87
N ILE A 81 10.22 -0.27 9.90
CA ILE A 81 9.76 -0.43 11.28
C ILE A 81 9.71 0.94 11.96
N ASN A 82 8.63 1.20 12.70
CA ASN A 82 8.52 2.38 13.53
C ASN A 82 9.39 2.22 14.80
N ILE A 83 10.17 3.24 15.12
CA ILE A 83 10.97 3.25 16.35
C ILE A 83 10.19 4.02 17.40
N ASP A 84 9.35 3.29 18.12
CA ASP A 84 8.60 3.76 19.29
C ASP A 84 8.85 2.81 20.47
N SER A 85 8.18 3.02 21.60
CA SER A 85 8.36 2.17 22.79
C SER A 85 8.03 0.68 22.53
N SER A 86 7.19 0.38 21.54
CA SER A 86 6.83 -0.98 21.19
C SER A 86 7.89 -1.71 20.37
N VAL A 87 8.95 -1.03 19.89
CA VAL A 87 10.01 -1.64 19.08
C VAL A 87 10.68 -2.82 19.80
N HIS A 88 10.82 -2.75 21.13
CA HIS A 88 11.38 -3.82 21.94
C HIS A 88 10.50 -5.07 22.02
N SER A 89 9.23 -4.99 21.62
CA SER A 89 8.34 -6.15 21.53
C SER A 89 8.43 -6.88 20.19
N ILE A 90 9.10 -6.30 19.19
CA ILE A 90 9.25 -6.90 17.87
C ILE A 90 10.26 -8.05 17.93
N SER A 91 9.78 -9.27 17.68
CA SER A 91 10.62 -10.46 17.56
C SER A 91 11.06 -10.75 16.13
N GLY A 92 10.30 -10.27 15.15
CA GLY A 92 10.55 -10.49 13.74
C GLY A 92 9.49 -9.83 12.86
N THR A 93 9.56 -10.10 11.57
CA THR A 93 8.58 -9.65 10.56
C THR A 93 8.12 -10.84 9.75
N TRP A 94 6.82 -10.88 9.47
CA TRP A 94 6.21 -11.87 8.60
C TRP A 94 5.84 -11.22 7.27
N ILE A 95 6.17 -11.90 6.18
CA ILE A 95 5.90 -11.46 4.80
C ILE A 95 5.10 -12.55 4.11
N GLU A 96 3.99 -12.16 3.47
CA GLU A 96 3.14 -13.03 2.66
C GLU A 96 3.09 -12.47 1.24
N VAL A 97 3.33 -13.32 0.23
CA VAL A 97 3.25 -12.96 -1.19
C VAL A 97 2.15 -13.79 -1.83
N ASN A 98 1.14 -13.13 -2.40
CA ASN A 98 -0.04 -13.73 -3.03
C ASN A 98 -0.73 -14.81 -2.16
N THR A 99 -0.60 -14.74 -0.83
CA THR A 99 -1.09 -15.76 0.14
C THR A 99 -0.48 -17.16 0.01
N ASP A 100 0.34 -17.41 -1.01
CA ASP A 100 0.90 -18.73 -1.31
C ASP A 100 2.29 -18.93 -0.74
N VAL A 101 3.06 -17.84 -0.63
CA VAL A 101 4.46 -17.89 -0.21
C VAL A 101 4.65 -17.00 1.01
N THR A 102 5.20 -17.59 2.06
CA THR A 102 5.42 -16.90 3.34
C THR A 102 6.88 -16.92 3.75
N TYR A 103 7.34 -15.81 4.34
CA TYR A 103 8.68 -15.67 4.89
C TYR A 103 8.63 -15.15 6.32
N ARG A 104 9.49 -15.71 7.17
CA ARG A 104 9.76 -15.22 8.51
C ARG A 104 11.14 -14.57 8.53
N CYS A 105 11.16 -13.28 8.84
CA CYS A 105 12.35 -12.45 8.94
C CYS A 105 12.70 -12.19 10.41
N GLU A 106 13.92 -12.53 10.80
CA GLU A 106 14.44 -12.32 12.15
C GLU A 106 15.53 -11.24 12.17
N TYR A 107 15.59 -10.48 13.26
CA TYR A 107 16.52 -9.36 13.45
C TYR A 107 17.68 -9.76 14.35
N GLN A 108 18.90 -9.49 13.90
CA GLN A 108 20.12 -9.77 14.65
C GLN A 108 21.02 -8.52 14.75
N PRO A 109 21.29 -7.99 15.96
CA PRO A 109 20.74 -8.42 17.25
C PRO A 109 19.24 -8.05 17.37
N PRO A 110 18.48 -8.73 18.25
CA PRO A 110 17.08 -8.41 18.47
C PRO A 110 16.92 -7.00 19.07
N PHE A 111 15.77 -6.36 18.85
CA PHE A 111 15.48 -5.00 19.32
C PHE A 111 15.47 -4.85 20.86
N THR A 112 15.35 -5.95 21.60
CA THR A 112 15.51 -5.98 23.07
C THR A 112 16.97 -5.84 23.52
N SER A 113 17.93 -6.01 22.62
CA SER A 113 19.35 -5.97 22.95
C SER A 113 19.81 -4.54 23.21
N LYS A 114 20.63 -4.35 24.25
CA LYS A 114 21.35 -3.08 24.52
C LYS A 114 22.29 -2.66 23.38
N GLN A 115 22.55 -3.55 22.42
CA GLN A 115 23.34 -3.31 21.22
C GLN A 115 22.53 -2.67 20.08
N ALA A 116 21.20 -2.74 20.13
CA ALA A 116 20.30 -2.07 19.20
C ALA A 116 20.16 -0.60 19.61
N HIS A 117 21.13 0.24 19.22
CA HIS A 117 21.08 1.68 19.48
C HIS A 117 20.14 2.36 18.46
N VAL A 118 18.86 2.46 18.81
CA VAL A 118 17.81 3.02 17.95
C VAL A 118 17.22 4.35 18.45
N ASP A 119 17.70 4.85 19.59
CA ASP A 119 17.09 5.96 20.35
C ASP A 119 16.96 7.31 19.62
N ASP A 120 17.71 7.51 18.53
CA ASP A 120 17.71 8.77 17.74
C ASP A 120 16.99 8.65 16.39
N LEU A 121 16.35 7.51 16.11
CA LEU A 121 15.69 7.24 14.83
C LEU A 121 14.18 7.21 15.00
N GLU A 122 13.45 7.71 13.99
CA GLU A 122 12.00 7.53 13.94
C GLU A 122 11.60 6.23 13.23
N GLN A 123 12.45 5.73 12.33
CA GLN A 123 12.18 4.53 11.55
C GLN A 123 13.48 3.82 11.13
N LEU A 124 13.38 2.51 10.90
CA LEU A 124 14.44 1.69 10.33
C LEU A 124 13.97 0.95 9.11
N TRP A 125 14.73 1.06 8.02
CA TRP A 125 14.46 0.37 6.76
C TRP A 125 15.20 -0.96 6.68
N PHE A 126 14.48 -1.98 6.24
CA PHE A 126 15.00 -3.30 5.94
C PHE A 126 14.61 -3.66 4.51
N ASN A 127 15.38 -4.55 3.88
CA ASN A 127 15.07 -5.09 2.58
C ASN A 127 15.28 -6.60 2.54
N PHE A 128 14.49 -7.25 1.71
CA PHE A 128 14.58 -8.67 1.43
C PHE A 128 14.26 -8.90 -0.04
N THR A 129 15.19 -9.52 -0.76
CA THR A 129 15.00 -9.91 -2.15
C THR A 129 14.78 -11.41 -2.23
N THR A 130 13.63 -11.82 -2.74
CA THR A 130 13.30 -13.23 -2.99
C THR A 130 13.49 -13.60 -4.46
N THR A 131 14.11 -14.76 -4.68
CA THR A 131 14.40 -15.32 -6.01
C THR A 131 13.71 -16.66 -6.23
N ASP A 132 12.92 -17.15 -5.27
CA ASP A 132 12.25 -18.45 -5.32
C ASP A 132 10.78 -18.36 -5.80
N ILE A 133 10.36 -17.17 -6.21
CA ILE A 133 9.06 -16.89 -6.82
C ILE A 133 9.27 -16.71 -8.33
N ASP A 134 8.53 -17.45 -9.14
CA ASP A 134 8.53 -17.27 -10.59
C ASP A 134 7.66 -16.06 -10.96
N ILE A 135 8.29 -15.01 -11.48
CA ILE A 135 7.61 -13.74 -11.77
C ILE A 135 7.07 -13.74 -13.19
N ALA A 136 5.76 -13.92 -13.31
CA ALA A 136 5.06 -13.98 -14.58
C ALA A 136 4.79 -12.58 -15.17
N PRO A 137 4.90 -12.41 -16.51
CA PRO A 137 4.69 -11.11 -17.15
C PRO A 137 3.26 -10.61 -17.02
N SER A 138 3.08 -9.34 -16.65
CA SER A 138 1.77 -8.69 -16.42
C SER A 138 0.93 -9.25 -15.26
N ASP A 139 1.49 -10.16 -14.46
CA ASP A 139 0.77 -10.72 -13.31
C ASP A 139 0.86 -9.79 -12.10
N PRO A 140 -0.21 -9.69 -11.28
CA PRO A 140 -0.20 -8.93 -10.04
C PRO A 140 0.50 -9.70 -8.91
N TYR A 141 1.32 -9.00 -8.15
CA TYR A 141 1.95 -9.49 -6.93
C TYR A 141 1.51 -8.64 -5.75
N GLU A 142 0.71 -9.21 -4.87
CA GLU A 142 0.29 -8.64 -3.59
C GLU A 142 1.24 -9.12 -2.49
N VAL A 143 1.83 -8.17 -1.77
CA VAL A 143 2.72 -8.43 -0.64
C VAL A 143 2.09 -7.85 0.60
N THR A 144 1.83 -8.70 1.60
CA THR A 144 1.37 -8.31 2.93
C THR A 144 2.49 -8.50 3.93
N VAL A 145 2.75 -7.51 4.77
CA VAL A 145 3.83 -7.52 5.76
C VAL A 145 3.29 -7.07 7.11
N TYR A 146 3.74 -7.72 8.18
CA TYR A 146 3.40 -7.32 9.56
C TYR A 146 4.49 -7.73 10.56
N ASN A 147 4.59 -6.96 11.64
CA ASN A 147 5.50 -7.25 12.75
C ASN A 147 4.99 -8.43 13.58
N LEU A 148 5.92 -9.22 14.11
CA LEU A 148 5.68 -10.28 15.09
C LEU A 148 6.02 -9.78 16.50
N PRO A 149 5.26 -10.18 17.53
CA PRO A 149 4.09 -11.08 17.49
C PRO A 149 2.84 -10.42 16.87
N GLN A 150 1.94 -11.25 16.31
CA GLN A 150 0.76 -10.75 15.61
C GLN A 150 -0.24 -10.08 16.57
N ALA A 151 -0.82 -8.95 16.13
CA ALA A 151 -1.94 -8.34 16.84
C ALA A 151 -3.16 -9.28 16.91
N PRO A 152 -4.07 -9.09 17.88
CA PRO A 152 -5.28 -9.89 18.00
C PRO A 152 -6.09 -9.97 16.69
N THR A 153 -6.75 -11.09 16.43
CA THR A 153 -7.43 -11.41 15.16
C THR A 153 -8.39 -10.32 14.66
N ASN A 154 -9.03 -9.59 15.57
CA ASN A 154 -9.94 -8.49 15.25
C ASN A 154 -9.26 -7.20 14.77
N ALA A 155 -7.93 -7.11 14.83
CA ALA A 155 -7.16 -5.94 14.46
C ALA A 155 -6.14 -6.20 13.34
N ARG A 156 -6.07 -7.41 12.75
CA ARG A 156 -5.03 -7.78 11.76
C ARG A 156 -4.87 -6.76 10.63
N GLN A 157 -5.98 -6.30 10.05
CA GLN A 157 -5.97 -5.33 8.96
C GLN A 157 -5.36 -3.97 9.34
N THR A 158 -5.40 -3.60 10.62
CA THR A 158 -4.84 -2.33 11.11
C THR A 158 -3.33 -2.45 11.38
N TYR A 159 -2.83 -3.67 11.58
CA TYR A 159 -1.43 -3.94 11.95
C TYR A 159 -0.59 -4.52 10.81
N SER A 160 -1.22 -4.87 9.69
CA SER A 160 -0.52 -5.22 8.45
C SER A 160 -0.47 -4.04 7.48
N LYS A 161 0.60 -4.00 6.69
CA LYS A 161 0.68 -3.18 5.48
C LYS A 161 0.71 -4.10 4.27
N TRP A 162 0.06 -3.67 3.20
CA TRP A 162 0.08 -4.40 1.95
C TRP A 162 0.33 -3.45 0.79
N GLU A 163 0.93 -3.98 -0.25
CA GLU A 163 1.12 -3.30 -1.53
C GLU A 163 0.93 -4.31 -2.65
N MET A 164 0.32 -3.88 -3.75
CA MET A 164 0.16 -4.67 -4.95
C MET A 164 0.90 -4.01 -6.10
N LYS A 165 1.70 -4.79 -6.83
CA LYS A 165 2.43 -4.30 -8.00
C LYS A 165 2.33 -5.30 -9.14
N ILE A 166 2.09 -4.77 -10.34
CA ILE A 166 1.96 -5.56 -11.54
C ILE A 166 3.36 -5.72 -12.16
N ALA A 167 3.74 -6.96 -12.44
CA ALA A 167 4.99 -7.25 -13.11
C ALA A 167 5.02 -6.65 -14.54
N PRO A 168 6.18 -6.21 -15.05
CA PRO A 168 6.26 -5.69 -16.40
C PRO A 168 5.72 -6.68 -17.46
N GLY A 169 5.12 -6.15 -18.52
CA GLY A 169 4.65 -6.97 -19.64
C GLY A 169 5.77 -7.37 -20.60
N CYS A 170 5.45 -8.20 -21.59
CA CYS A 170 6.42 -8.71 -22.58
C CYS A 170 7.06 -7.64 -23.47
N GLU A 171 6.46 -6.46 -23.57
CA GLU A 171 7.03 -5.31 -24.29
C GLU A 171 8.14 -4.61 -23.50
N HIS A 172 8.24 -4.86 -22.20
CA HIS A 172 9.24 -4.24 -21.34
C HIS A 172 10.58 -4.95 -21.48
N GLU A 173 11.68 -4.18 -21.52
CA GLU A 173 13.05 -4.70 -21.73
C GLU A 173 13.42 -5.80 -20.73
N LEU A 174 13.03 -5.62 -19.46
CA LEU A 174 13.24 -6.57 -18.37
C LEU A 174 12.53 -7.94 -18.54
N MET A 175 11.46 -8.02 -19.33
CA MET A 175 10.62 -9.22 -19.47
C MET A 175 10.56 -9.77 -20.89
N ARG A 176 11.10 -9.05 -21.89
CA ARG A 176 11.04 -9.44 -23.31
C ARG A 176 11.59 -10.83 -23.60
N HIS A 177 12.63 -11.23 -22.87
CA HIS A 177 13.28 -12.54 -23.00
C HIS A 177 12.75 -13.59 -22.02
N HIS A 178 11.75 -13.24 -21.20
CA HIS A 178 11.14 -14.19 -20.28
C HIS A 178 10.52 -15.35 -21.05
N SER A 179 10.64 -16.57 -20.51
CA SER A 179 10.22 -17.80 -21.19
C SER A 179 8.74 -17.78 -21.64
N ALA A 180 7.86 -17.20 -20.83
CA ALA A 180 6.44 -17.02 -21.16
C ALA A 180 6.22 -16.03 -22.33
N CYS A 181 7.05 -14.99 -22.43
CA CYS A 181 6.99 -14.03 -23.53
C CYS A 181 7.54 -14.62 -24.84
N LEU A 182 8.62 -15.39 -24.76
CA LEU A 182 9.16 -16.12 -25.91
C LEU A 182 8.16 -17.16 -26.44
N LYS A 183 7.45 -17.87 -25.53
CA LYS A 183 6.35 -18.77 -25.92
C LYS A 183 5.23 -18.03 -26.64
N LYS A 184 4.78 -16.88 -26.14
CA LYS A 184 3.78 -16.04 -26.83
C LYS A 184 4.24 -15.54 -28.21
N GLN A 185 5.54 -15.32 -28.41
CA GLN A 185 6.11 -14.95 -29.71
C GLN A 185 6.24 -16.14 -30.68
N GLN A 186 6.31 -17.36 -30.16
CA GLN A 186 6.39 -18.60 -30.94
C GLN A 186 5.03 -19.26 -31.18
N GLU A 187 4.06 -19.02 -30.29
CA GLU A 187 2.65 -19.23 -30.61
C GLU A 187 2.34 -18.40 -31.86
N PRO A 188 1.65 -18.98 -32.87
CA PRO A 188 1.16 -18.17 -33.97
C PRO A 188 0.38 -17.04 -33.33
N SER A 189 0.90 -15.82 -33.50
CA SER A 189 0.27 -14.62 -32.98
C SER A 189 -1.21 -14.72 -33.30
N ILE A 190 -2.05 -14.82 -32.27
CA ILE A 190 -3.44 -14.43 -32.43
C ILE A 190 -3.32 -13.02 -32.99
N PRO A 191 -3.71 -12.78 -34.26
CA PRO A 191 -3.58 -11.45 -34.82
C PRO A 191 -4.30 -10.53 -33.85
N ASN A 192 -3.63 -9.46 -33.39
CA ASN A 192 -4.37 -8.37 -32.80
C ASN A 192 -5.47 -8.04 -33.82
N ASN A 193 -6.72 -8.32 -33.47
CA ASN A 193 -7.90 -8.24 -34.34
C ASN A 193 -8.18 -6.81 -34.85
N ASP A 194 -7.30 -5.87 -34.55
CA ASP A 194 -7.34 -4.49 -34.98
C ASP A 194 -7.18 -4.37 -36.51
N ASP A 195 -6.63 -5.39 -37.18
CA ASP A 195 -6.57 -5.49 -38.65
C ASP A 195 -7.40 -6.67 -39.20
N TRP A 196 -8.52 -7.01 -38.53
CA TRP A 196 -9.48 -7.96 -39.09
C TRP A 196 -10.35 -7.27 -40.14
N ASP A 197 -10.11 -7.59 -41.41
CA ASP A 197 -10.92 -7.11 -42.53
C ASP A 197 -12.32 -7.74 -42.46
N ILE A 198 -13.27 -6.95 -41.95
CA ILE A 198 -14.69 -7.30 -41.84
C ILE A 198 -15.46 -6.27 -42.65
N THR A 199 -16.13 -6.71 -43.71
CA THR A 199 -17.03 -5.88 -44.49
C THR A 199 -18.48 -6.26 -44.20
N THR A 200 -19.31 -5.25 -43.96
CA THR A 200 -20.76 -5.43 -43.80
C THR A 200 -21.49 -4.68 -44.89
N VAL A 201 -22.43 -5.34 -45.55
CA VAL A 201 -23.26 -4.73 -46.57
C VAL A 201 -24.71 -5.07 -46.25
N TRP A 202 -25.51 -4.02 -46.07
CA TRP A 202 -26.94 -4.20 -45.89
C TRP A 202 -27.66 -4.16 -47.24
N ILE A 203 -28.34 -5.25 -47.58
CA ILE A 203 -29.05 -5.42 -48.85
C ILE A 203 -30.51 -5.76 -48.52
N LYS A 204 -31.41 -4.77 -48.63
CA LYS A 204 -32.84 -4.90 -48.32
C LYS A 204 -33.11 -5.37 -46.88
N ASP A 205 -33.48 -6.63 -46.70
CA ASP A 205 -33.83 -7.26 -45.42
C ASP A 205 -32.74 -8.25 -44.95
N GLU A 206 -31.54 -8.18 -45.53
CA GLU A 206 -30.45 -9.12 -45.27
C GLU A 206 -29.13 -8.36 -45.09
N ILE A 207 -28.43 -8.62 -43.99
CA ILE A 207 -27.11 -8.10 -43.70
C ILE A 207 -26.10 -9.17 -44.09
N GLN A 208 -25.28 -8.87 -45.10
CA GLN A 208 -24.18 -9.71 -45.51
C GLN A 208 -22.91 -9.28 -44.80
N VAL A 209 -22.25 -10.24 -44.15
CA VAL A 209 -20.98 -10.07 -43.45
C VAL A 209 -19.94 -10.89 -44.18
N LYS A 210 -18.84 -10.26 -44.60
CA LYS A 210 -17.69 -10.94 -45.17
C LYS A 210 -16.46 -10.67 -44.33
N PHE A 211 -15.67 -11.70 -44.12
CA PHE A 211 -14.47 -11.59 -43.29
C PHE A 211 -13.45 -12.66 -43.66
N SER A 212 -12.18 -12.34 -43.44
CA SER A 212 -11.10 -13.31 -43.60
C SER A 212 -11.05 -14.28 -42.41
N PRO A 213 -10.89 -15.60 -42.62
CA PRO A 213 -10.74 -16.53 -41.51
C PRO A 213 -9.40 -16.30 -40.77
N LEU A 214 -9.45 -16.42 -39.45
CA LEU A 214 -8.32 -16.39 -38.53
C LEU A 214 -7.72 -17.80 -38.40
N LEU A 215 -6.39 -17.88 -38.44
CA LEU A 215 -5.66 -19.15 -38.39
C LEU A 215 -5.97 -19.92 -37.09
N GLY A 216 -6.35 -21.19 -37.21
CA GLY A 216 -6.62 -22.07 -36.06
C GLY A 216 -8.05 -22.03 -35.52
N SER A 217 -8.93 -21.20 -36.08
CA SER A 217 -10.36 -21.22 -35.77
C SER A 217 -11.10 -22.18 -36.69
N ASN A 218 -11.90 -23.08 -36.13
CA ASN A 218 -12.68 -24.06 -36.90
C ASN A 218 -14.13 -23.60 -37.15
N LYS A 219 -14.61 -22.66 -36.34
CA LYS A 219 -16.00 -22.18 -36.36
C LYS A 219 -16.08 -20.72 -35.94
N TYR A 220 -17.06 -20.02 -36.48
CA TYR A 220 -17.38 -18.64 -36.16
C TYR A 220 -18.85 -18.50 -35.79
N GLU A 221 -19.13 -17.77 -34.72
CA GLU A 221 -20.47 -17.31 -34.39
C GLU A 221 -20.60 -15.82 -34.64
N ILE A 222 -21.65 -15.45 -35.35
CA ILE A 222 -21.90 -14.09 -35.81
C ILE A 222 -23.24 -13.66 -35.23
N ARG A 223 -23.25 -12.58 -34.44
CA ARG A 223 -24.43 -12.07 -33.75
C ARG A 223 -24.74 -10.65 -34.20
N LEU A 224 -25.95 -10.43 -34.67
CA LEU A 224 -26.50 -9.10 -34.89
C LEU A 224 -27.09 -8.57 -33.58
N ARG A 225 -26.64 -7.40 -33.14
CA ARG A 225 -27.06 -6.81 -31.86
C ARG A 225 -27.50 -5.37 -31.99
N ARG A 226 -28.40 -4.99 -31.08
CA ARG A 226 -28.72 -3.60 -30.73
C ARG A 226 -28.59 -3.46 -29.22
N GLY A 227 -27.53 -2.79 -28.78
CA GLY A 227 -27.15 -2.78 -27.36
C GLY A 227 -26.93 -4.20 -26.85
N THR A 228 -27.68 -4.60 -25.82
CA THR A 228 -27.61 -5.94 -25.21
C THR A 228 -28.50 -6.99 -25.89
N HIS A 229 -29.41 -6.58 -26.78
CA HIS A 229 -30.35 -7.49 -27.43
C HIS A 229 -29.73 -8.15 -28.65
N ILE A 230 -29.80 -9.49 -28.71
CA ILE A 230 -29.45 -10.28 -29.90
C ILE A 230 -30.66 -10.34 -30.82
N LEU A 231 -30.52 -9.77 -32.01
CA LEU A 231 -31.59 -9.65 -33.01
C LEU A 231 -31.59 -10.83 -33.97
N ASN A 232 -30.41 -11.31 -34.34
CA ASN A 232 -30.22 -12.50 -35.17
C ASN A 232 -28.83 -13.11 -34.91
N TYR A 233 -28.62 -14.36 -35.31
CA TYR A 233 -27.33 -15.04 -35.25
C TYR A 233 -27.13 -15.98 -36.44
N SER A 234 -25.87 -16.24 -36.78
CA SER A 234 -25.46 -17.19 -37.81
C SER A 234 -24.16 -17.87 -37.36
N GLU A 235 -23.95 -19.10 -37.81
CA GLU A 235 -22.71 -19.85 -37.58
C GLU A 235 -22.06 -20.21 -38.92
N VAL A 236 -20.75 -20.07 -39.02
CA VAL A 236 -19.98 -20.40 -40.22
C VAL A 236 -18.80 -21.28 -39.82
N ASN A 237 -18.63 -22.41 -40.51
CA ASN A 237 -17.47 -23.28 -40.31
C ASN A 237 -16.34 -22.85 -41.25
N ALA A 238 -15.11 -22.87 -40.73
CA ALA A 238 -13.91 -22.60 -41.51
C ALA A 238 -13.23 -23.91 -41.85
N ASN A 239 -13.13 -24.22 -43.14
CA ASN A 239 -12.59 -25.49 -43.62
C ASN A 239 -11.06 -25.52 -43.71
N GLY A 240 -10.36 -24.57 -43.07
CA GLY A 240 -8.91 -24.44 -43.11
C GLY A 240 -8.35 -23.81 -44.39
N GLU A 241 -9.19 -23.39 -45.33
CA GLU A 241 -8.81 -22.60 -46.51
C GLU A 241 -8.88 -21.10 -46.20
N PHE A 242 -7.91 -20.33 -46.70
CA PHE A 242 -7.87 -18.86 -46.58
C PHE A 242 -8.86 -18.14 -47.53
N GLU A 243 -10.01 -18.76 -47.80
CA GLU A 243 -11.07 -18.12 -48.58
C GLU A 243 -11.93 -17.21 -47.69
N GLU A 244 -12.35 -16.06 -48.24
CA GLU A 244 -13.23 -15.11 -47.56
C GLU A 244 -14.55 -15.78 -47.16
N LEU A 245 -14.86 -15.78 -45.85
CA LEU A 245 -16.08 -16.36 -45.31
C LEU A 245 -17.24 -15.39 -45.44
N LYS A 246 -18.44 -15.93 -45.71
CA LYS A 246 -19.66 -15.14 -45.89
C LYS A 246 -20.76 -15.64 -44.98
N ALA A 247 -21.42 -14.72 -44.29
CA ALA A 247 -22.60 -14.97 -43.49
C ALA A 247 -23.70 -13.98 -43.84
N ASN A 248 -24.94 -14.45 -43.79
CA ASN A 248 -26.11 -13.65 -44.06
C ASN A 248 -27.04 -13.67 -42.85
N LEU A 249 -27.48 -12.49 -42.41
CA LEU A 249 -28.42 -12.34 -41.29
C LEU A 249 -29.66 -11.59 -41.77
N ASN A 250 -30.82 -12.24 -41.66
CA ASN A 250 -32.10 -11.62 -41.97
C ASN A 250 -32.48 -10.58 -40.90
N PHE A 251 -32.81 -9.37 -41.32
CA PHE A 251 -33.27 -8.30 -40.45
C PHE A 251 -34.09 -7.26 -41.22
N SER A 252 -35.36 -7.10 -40.83
CA SER A 252 -36.32 -6.16 -41.46
C SER A 252 -36.61 -4.91 -40.62
N GLY A 253 -35.72 -4.57 -39.67
CA GLY A 253 -35.89 -3.43 -38.78
C GLY A 253 -35.09 -2.19 -39.19
N PRO A 254 -35.13 -1.11 -38.39
CA PRO A 254 -34.36 0.11 -38.64
C PRO A 254 -32.85 -0.13 -38.50
N CYS A 255 -32.02 0.55 -39.30
CA CYS A 255 -30.56 0.33 -39.35
C CYS A 255 -29.80 0.84 -38.13
N GLU A 256 -30.34 1.86 -37.47
CA GLU A 256 -29.56 2.67 -36.55
C GLU A 256 -29.12 1.83 -35.35
N ASN A 257 -27.88 2.08 -34.92
CA ASN A 257 -27.27 1.45 -33.74
C ASN A 257 -27.18 -0.08 -33.82
N LEU A 258 -27.06 -0.63 -35.03
CA LEU A 258 -26.77 -2.04 -35.22
C LEU A 258 -25.27 -2.30 -35.15
N THR A 259 -24.92 -3.37 -34.44
CA THR A 259 -23.55 -3.89 -34.35
C THR A 259 -23.53 -5.34 -34.74
N ILE A 260 -22.53 -5.73 -35.53
CA ILE A 260 -22.21 -7.12 -35.77
C ILE A 260 -21.11 -7.54 -34.81
N TRP A 261 -21.25 -8.71 -34.20
CA TRP A 261 -20.25 -9.31 -33.32
C TRP A 261 -19.82 -10.65 -33.91
N ILE A 262 -18.54 -10.85 -34.17
CA ILE A 262 -17.98 -12.08 -34.71
C ILE A 262 -17.07 -12.71 -33.65
N THR A 263 -17.36 -13.96 -33.29
CA THR A 263 -16.62 -14.71 -32.27
C THR A 263 -15.98 -15.95 -32.90
N PRO A 264 -14.64 -16.00 -33.00
CA PRO A 264 -13.94 -17.22 -33.41
C PRO A 264 -13.98 -18.27 -32.29
N PHE A 265 -14.06 -19.54 -32.68
CA PHE A 265 -13.92 -20.67 -31.78
C PHE A 265 -12.58 -21.35 -32.05
N TYR A 266 -11.68 -21.23 -31.08
CA TYR A 266 -10.43 -21.97 -31.06
C TYR A 266 -10.50 -23.10 -30.04
N ASP A 267 -9.81 -24.21 -30.32
CA ASP A 267 -9.78 -25.37 -29.44
C ASP A 267 -9.29 -25.04 -28.01
N HIS A 268 -8.45 -24.01 -27.86
CA HIS A 268 -7.86 -23.62 -26.58
C HIS A 268 -8.68 -22.60 -25.76
N CYS A 269 -9.53 -21.78 -26.39
CA CYS A 269 -10.34 -20.76 -25.66
C CYS A 269 -11.84 -21.07 -25.62
N GLY A 270 -12.33 -22.07 -26.38
CA GLY A 270 -13.72 -22.50 -26.34
C GLY A 270 -14.71 -21.35 -26.55
N PHE A 271 -15.56 -21.06 -25.56
CA PHE A 271 -16.57 -19.99 -25.61
C PHE A 271 -16.09 -18.64 -25.05
N ILE A 272 -14.85 -18.54 -24.57
CA ILE A 272 -14.29 -17.35 -23.88
C ILE A 272 -13.50 -16.47 -24.87
N CYS A 273 -13.38 -16.88 -26.12
CA CYS A 273 -12.63 -16.16 -27.14
C CYS A 273 -13.17 -14.73 -27.34
N LYS A 274 -12.27 -13.75 -27.43
CA LYS A 274 -12.62 -12.33 -27.63
C LYS A 274 -13.39 -12.16 -28.94
N SER A 275 -14.61 -11.63 -28.85
CA SER A 275 -15.40 -11.23 -30.03
C SER A 275 -14.91 -9.90 -30.59
N GLU A 276 -14.92 -9.77 -31.91
CA GLU A 276 -14.74 -8.51 -32.60
C GLU A 276 -16.10 -7.91 -32.97
N PHE A 277 -16.24 -6.58 -32.94
CA PHE A 277 -17.47 -5.95 -33.37
C PHE A 277 -17.25 -4.83 -34.39
N ARG A 278 -18.23 -4.64 -35.27
CA ARG A 278 -18.28 -3.53 -36.22
C ARG A 278 -19.66 -2.88 -36.18
N ASN A 279 -19.67 -1.55 -36.25
CA ASN A 279 -20.90 -0.81 -36.54
C ASN A 279 -21.28 -1.07 -37.99
N ILE A 280 -22.56 -1.25 -38.26
CA ILE A 280 -23.05 -1.39 -39.62
C ILE A 280 -23.10 0.01 -40.24
N ASP A 281 -22.38 0.21 -41.34
CA ASP A 281 -22.49 1.45 -42.11
C ASP A 281 -23.82 1.45 -42.86
N CYS A 282 -24.70 2.36 -42.43
CA CYS A 282 -26.00 2.59 -43.00
C CYS A 282 -25.97 3.63 -44.14
N GLY A 283 -24.80 3.87 -44.75
CA GLY A 283 -24.65 4.68 -45.96
C GLY A 283 -25.30 6.06 -45.87
N VAL A 284 -24.80 6.93 -44.97
CA VAL A 284 -25.13 8.36 -44.98
C VAL A 284 -23.85 9.18 -44.74
N PRO A 285 -23.46 10.13 -45.62
CA PRO A 285 -22.17 10.81 -45.54
C PRO A 285 -22.19 11.97 -44.53
N SER A 286 -21.20 12.06 -43.63
CA SER A 286 -20.88 13.31 -42.90
C SER A 286 -19.39 13.44 -42.54
N THR A 287 -18.80 14.32 -43.34
CA THR A 287 -17.56 15.10 -43.38
C THR A 287 -16.99 15.63 -42.03
N ALA A 288 -15.67 15.46 -41.86
CA ALA A 288 -14.64 16.41 -41.33
C ALA A 288 -14.73 16.95 -39.87
N THR A 289 -13.68 17.36 -39.16
CA THR A 289 -12.19 17.32 -39.25
C THR A 289 -11.67 17.93 -37.94
N SER A 290 -10.48 17.49 -37.51
CA SER A 290 -9.63 18.00 -36.42
C SER A 290 -9.41 19.52 -36.38
N THR A 291 -9.12 20.10 -35.21
CA THR A 291 -8.24 21.29 -35.10
C THR A 291 -7.52 21.30 -33.75
N GLU A 292 -6.18 21.36 -33.80
CA GLU A 292 -5.22 21.54 -32.69
C GLU A 292 -4.78 23.01 -32.53
N GLU A 293 -3.97 23.23 -31.47
CA GLU A 293 -3.04 24.36 -31.13
C GLU A 293 -3.52 25.37 -30.06
N PRO A 294 -2.61 26.11 -29.35
CA PRO A 294 -1.16 25.95 -29.13
C PRO A 294 -0.69 26.14 -27.65
N LYS A 295 0.61 25.90 -27.40
CA LYS A 295 1.37 26.24 -26.16
C LYS A 295 1.75 27.73 -26.09
N GLU A 296 1.73 28.32 -24.90
CA GLU A 296 2.44 29.58 -24.60
C GLU A 296 3.05 29.60 -23.18
N ASN A 297 4.06 30.46 -23.05
CA ASN A 297 5.20 30.47 -22.15
C ASN A 297 4.97 30.99 -20.71
N GLN A 298 5.96 30.61 -19.90
CA GLN A 298 6.37 31.04 -18.56
C GLN A 298 6.35 32.58 -18.32
N PRO A 299 6.27 33.00 -17.05
CA PRO A 299 7.36 33.83 -16.53
C PRO A 299 7.84 33.49 -15.11
N SER A 300 9.07 33.94 -14.89
CA SER A 300 10.01 33.78 -13.78
C SER A 300 9.59 34.38 -12.43
N ALA A 301 9.83 33.62 -11.36
CA ALA A 301 9.71 34.03 -9.97
C ALA A 301 11.07 34.49 -9.37
N ILE A 302 11.13 35.72 -8.87
CA ILE A 302 12.18 36.22 -7.97
C ILE A 302 11.51 37.11 -6.92
N LEU A 303 11.53 36.74 -5.64
CA LEU A 303 11.63 37.63 -4.43
C LEU A 303 11.16 36.94 -3.14
N ILE A 304 11.93 36.02 -2.53
CA ILE A 304 11.82 35.74 -1.07
C ILE A 304 13.20 35.31 -0.53
N CYS A 305 14.04 36.26 -0.10
CA CYS A 305 15.29 35.95 0.63
C CYS A 305 15.53 36.85 1.86
N THR A 306 14.52 37.53 2.40
CA THR A 306 14.66 38.40 3.58
C THR A 306 13.85 37.95 4.79
N GLY A 307 13.35 36.70 4.80
CA GLY A 307 12.57 36.13 5.91
C GLY A 307 13.32 35.18 6.85
N CYS A 308 14.44 34.59 6.41
CA CYS A 308 15.02 33.43 7.12
C CYS A 308 15.80 33.79 8.40
N ALA A 309 16.35 35.00 8.53
CA ALA A 309 17.13 35.38 9.71
C ALA A 309 16.27 35.61 10.97
N ALA A 310 15.04 36.09 10.80
CA ALA A 310 14.15 36.38 11.93
C ALA A 310 13.60 35.10 12.58
N VAL A 311 13.34 34.06 11.79
CA VAL A 311 12.80 32.78 12.26
C VAL A 311 13.83 32.04 13.11
N VAL A 312 15.11 32.06 12.70
CA VAL A 312 16.19 31.38 13.44
C VAL A 312 16.41 32.02 14.82
N ILE A 313 16.32 33.34 14.92
CA ILE A 313 16.48 34.04 16.21
C ILE A 313 15.32 33.70 17.16
N LEU A 314 14.08 33.60 16.66
CA LEU A 314 12.92 33.21 17.47
C LEU A 314 13.01 31.77 17.98
N LEU A 315 13.54 30.85 17.16
CA LEU A 315 13.74 29.45 17.57
C LEU A 315 14.80 29.32 18.66
N ILE A 316 15.92 30.07 18.58
CA ILE A 316 16.98 30.04 19.59
C ILE A 316 16.45 30.55 20.94
N ILE A 317 15.66 31.62 20.92
CA ILE A 317 15.04 32.15 22.14
C ILE A 317 14.11 31.09 22.73
N TRP A 318 13.25 30.46 21.92
CA TRP A 318 12.32 29.43 22.39
C TRP A 318 13.01 28.22 23.03
N GLN A 319 14.11 27.74 22.43
CA GLN A 319 14.91 26.63 22.97
C GLN A 319 15.50 26.98 24.36
N PHE A 320 15.92 28.23 24.55
CA PHE A 320 16.47 28.70 25.83
C PHE A 320 15.41 28.76 26.95
N TRP A 321 14.15 29.06 26.60
CA TRP A 321 13.03 29.05 27.54
C TRP A 321 12.60 27.63 27.95
N ILE A 322 12.71 26.66 27.04
CA ILE A 322 12.39 25.24 27.34
C ILE A 322 13.44 24.62 28.26
N GLN A 323 14.73 24.88 28.02
CA GLN A 323 15.79 24.35 28.89
C GLN A 323 15.72 24.88 30.32
N LYS A 324 15.31 26.13 30.54
CA LYS A 324 15.12 26.68 31.89
C LYS A 324 13.91 26.10 32.65
N ARG A 325 12.98 25.42 31.96
CA ARG A 325 11.78 24.81 32.58
C ARG A 325 11.97 23.33 32.91
N SER A 326 13.00 22.69 32.37
CA SER A 326 13.31 21.27 32.54
C SER A 326 14.17 21.01 33.79
N GLY A 327 13.61 21.28 34.97
CA GLY A 327 14.12 20.75 36.23
C GLY A 327 13.54 19.37 36.49
N TYR A 328 14.06 18.33 35.83
CA TYR A 328 13.60 16.95 36.04
C TYR A 328 13.97 16.46 37.45
N SER A 329 12.95 16.31 38.30
CA SER A 329 13.02 15.56 39.54
C SER A 329 13.09 14.06 39.21
N LYS A 330 14.24 13.44 39.52
CA LYS A 330 14.38 11.99 39.58
C LYS A 330 13.83 11.53 40.94
N SER A 331 12.72 10.81 40.94
CA SER A 331 12.31 9.94 42.05
C SER A 331 11.98 8.59 41.40
N GLY A 332 12.55 7.46 41.79
CA GLY A 332 12.92 7.05 43.15
C GLY A 332 11.95 5.92 43.50
N LEU A 333 12.34 4.70 43.13
CA LEU A 333 11.66 3.46 43.49
C LEU A 333 11.65 3.31 45.03
N ASP A 334 10.61 2.63 45.54
CA ASP A 334 10.33 2.22 46.93
C ASP A 334 9.30 3.07 47.67
N SER A 335 8.04 2.60 47.69
CA SER A 335 7.07 2.97 48.73
C SER A 335 6.09 1.82 48.97
N ALA A 336 6.43 0.96 49.93
CA ALA A 336 5.47 0.09 50.59
C ALA A 336 4.54 0.99 51.44
N GLY A 337 3.37 1.35 50.89
CA GLY A 337 2.36 2.15 51.59
C GLY A 337 1.60 3.18 50.74
N SER A 338 1.90 3.32 49.45
CA SER A 338 1.19 4.28 48.58
C SER A 338 -0.08 3.65 47.98
N VAL A 339 -1.21 4.37 48.05
CA VAL A 339 -2.50 3.99 47.47
C VAL A 339 -2.48 4.29 45.97
N GLY A 340 -2.65 3.26 45.14
CA GLY A 340 -2.75 3.39 43.69
C GLY A 340 -4.09 3.98 43.27
N VAL A 341 -4.07 5.14 42.60
CA VAL A 341 -5.27 5.80 42.08
C VAL A 341 -5.21 5.85 40.56
N LEU A 342 -6.05 5.07 39.89
CA LEU A 342 -6.21 5.11 38.43
C LEU A 342 -7.18 6.23 38.03
N VAL A 343 -6.72 7.17 37.22
CA VAL A 343 -7.53 8.29 36.71
C VAL A 343 -8.04 7.98 35.31
N VAL A 344 -9.36 8.01 35.12
CA VAL A 344 -10.04 7.76 33.84
C VAL A 344 -10.90 8.97 33.47
N TYR A 345 -10.80 9.43 32.23
CA TYR A 345 -11.50 10.62 31.74
C TYR A 345 -11.83 10.49 30.24
N PRO A 346 -12.90 11.12 29.76
CA PRO A 346 -13.21 11.17 28.33
C PRO A 346 -12.28 12.15 27.59
N ALA A 347 -11.88 11.78 26.37
CA ALA A 347 -11.12 12.64 25.46
C ALA A 347 -12.04 13.67 24.80
N VAL A 348 -12.45 14.70 25.54
CA VAL A 348 -13.38 15.76 25.06
C VAL A 348 -12.63 16.83 24.27
N ASP A 349 -11.74 17.56 24.95
CA ASP A 349 -10.93 18.63 24.37
C ASP A 349 -9.65 18.83 25.19
N SER A 350 -8.72 19.61 24.65
CA SER A 350 -7.42 19.88 25.28
C SER A 350 -7.52 20.70 26.57
N VAL A 351 -8.57 21.52 26.74
CA VAL A 351 -8.79 22.29 27.97
C VAL A 351 -9.21 21.35 29.10
N PHE A 352 -10.13 20.44 28.84
CA PHE A 352 -10.55 19.41 29.79
C PHE A 352 -9.41 18.46 30.13
N GLN A 353 -8.63 18.00 29.14
CA GLN A 353 -7.45 17.18 29.39
C GLN A 353 -6.42 17.92 30.27
N ASN A 354 -6.14 19.19 30.01
CA ASN A 354 -5.24 19.99 30.85
C ASN A 354 -5.75 20.13 32.29
N ALA A 355 -7.06 20.29 32.48
CA ALA A 355 -7.66 20.32 33.82
C ALA A 355 -7.51 18.97 34.54
N VAL A 356 -7.71 17.85 33.84
CA VAL A 356 -7.47 16.50 34.36
C VAL A 356 -6.00 16.30 34.75
N MET A 357 -5.06 16.73 33.91
CA MET A 357 -3.63 16.67 34.22
C MET A 357 -3.27 17.48 35.47
N ALA A 358 -3.85 18.67 35.65
CA ALA A 358 -3.65 19.48 36.85
C ALA A 358 -4.18 18.79 38.12
N ILE A 359 -5.32 18.09 38.03
CA ILE A 359 -5.85 17.27 39.13
C ILE A 359 -4.91 16.09 39.42
N ALA A 360 -4.42 15.41 38.39
CA ALA A 360 -3.49 14.29 38.53
C ALA A 360 -2.17 14.74 39.19
N ASP A 361 -1.60 15.87 38.77
CA ASP A 361 -0.42 16.49 39.39
C ASP A 361 -0.66 16.82 40.87
N PHE A 362 -1.84 17.37 41.21
CA PHE A 362 -2.23 17.67 42.58
C PHE A 362 -2.33 16.41 43.45
N LEU A 363 -2.91 15.33 42.91
CA LEU A 363 -3.00 14.04 43.59
C LEU A 363 -1.61 13.43 43.78
N GLN A 364 -0.75 13.49 42.77
CA GLN A 364 0.62 12.96 42.82
C GLN A 364 1.53 13.70 43.82
N CYS A 365 1.21 14.95 44.14
CA CYS A 365 1.89 15.73 45.18
C CYS A 365 1.66 15.17 46.60
N HIS A 366 0.64 14.34 46.81
CA HIS A 366 0.43 13.64 48.08
C HIS A 366 1.31 12.40 48.12
N ARG A 367 2.22 12.33 49.11
CA ARG A 367 3.21 11.25 49.24
C ARG A 367 2.63 9.85 49.42
N GLU A 368 1.34 9.76 49.74
CA GLU A 368 0.60 8.53 49.97
C GLU A 368 -0.20 8.07 48.74
N LEU A 369 -0.21 8.84 47.65
CA LEU A 369 -0.91 8.49 46.42
C LEU A 369 0.07 8.18 45.29
N ASN A 370 -0.20 7.10 44.57
CA ASN A 370 0.47 6.77 43.33
C ASN A 370 -0.54 6.90 42.20
N VAL A 371 -0.44 7.99 41.42
CA VAL A 371 -1.43 8.30 40.39
C VAL A 371 -1.04 7.63 39.08
N ILE A 372 -1.97 6.86 38.54
CA ILE A 372 -1.83 6.18 37.25
C ILE A 372 -2.75 6.89 36.25
N ILE A 373 -2.16 7.44 35.19
CA ILE A 373 -2.89 8.13 34.12
C ILE A 373 -2.24 7.81 32.76
N ASP A 374 -3.07 7.68 31.73
CA ASP A 374 -2.69 7.30 30.37
C ASP A 374 -1.56 8.19 29.80
N MET A 375 -1.64 9.50 30.06
CA MET A 375 -0.71 10.50 29.59
C MET A 375 0.71 10.37 30.16
N TRP A 376 0.86 9.74 31.33
CA TRP A 376 2.17 9.45 31.94
C TRP A 376 2.68 8.05 31.62
N GLN A 377 1.81 7.14 31.20
CA GLN A 377 2.15 5.76 30.83
C GLN A 377 2.02 5.49 29.33
N ARG A 378 2.30 6.49 28.48
CA ARG A 378 2.13 6.38 27.03
C ARG A 378 2.83 5.16 26.41
N GLY A 379 4.01 4.81 26.91
CA GLY A 379 4.74 3.63 26.43
C GLY A 379 4.01 2.32 26.75
N SER A 380 3.66 2.13 28.02
CA SER A 380 2.91 0.95 28.49
C SER A 380 1.53 0.84 27.83
N LEU A 381 0.86 1.98 27.60
CA LEU A 381 -0.42 2.07 26.90
C LEU A 381 -0.28 1.67 25.43
N ALA A 382 0.78 2.13 24.74
CA ALA A 382 1.04 1.79 23.34
C ALA A 382 1.36 0.30 23.18
N GLU A 383 2.16 -0.27 24.08
CA GLU A 383 2.56 -1.68 24.05
C GLU A 383 1.39 -2.66 24.31
N GLN A 384 0.49 -2.32 25.24
CA GLN A 384 -0.62 -3.20 25.62
C GLN A 384 -1.89 -2.93 24.81
N GLY A 385 -2.07 -1.70 24.31
CA GLY A 385 -3.33 -1.20 23.78
C GLY A 385 -4.33 -0.83 24.88
N THR A 386 -5.24 0.11 24.58
CA THR A 386 -6.07 0.81 25.57
C THR A 386 -6.85 -0.11 26.53
N LEU A 387 -7.53 -1.14 26.02
CA LEU A 387 -8.35 -2.02 26.87
C LEU A 387 -7.51 -2.94 27.77
N ARG A 388 -6.39 -3.46 27.27
CA ARG A 388 -5.51 -4.35 28.06
C ARG A 388 -4.74 -3.56 29.11
N TRP A 389 -4.23 -2.38 28.74
CA TRP A 389 -3.63 -1.45 29.68
C TRP A 389 -4.61 -1.06 30.79
N LEU A 390 -5.86 -0.71 30.44
CA LEU A 390 -6.86 -0.36 31.45
C LEU A 390 -7.13 -1.53 32.40
N ASN A 391 -7.32 -2.75 31.88
CA ASN A 391 -7.52 -3.93 32.70
C ASN A 391 -6.32 -4.23 33.62
N SER A 392 -5.08 -4.05 33.15
CA SER A 392 -3.88 -4.27 33.97
C SER A 392 -3.75 -3.22 35.08
N GLN A 393 -4.06 -1.96 34.80
CA GLN A 393 -4.02 -0.91 35.83
C GLN A 393 -5.16 -1.03 36.84
N VAL A 394 -6.38 -1.42 36.43
CA VAL A 394 -7.52 -1.60 37.34
C VAL A 394 -7.25 -2.68 38.39
N ILE A 395 -6.56 -3.77 38.01
CA ILE A 395 -6.20 -4.86 38.95
C ILE A 395 -5.19 -4.39 40.00
N CYS A 396 -4.29 -3.48 39.61
CA CYS A 396 -3.22 -2.97 40.47
C CYS A 396 -3.59 -1.70 41.26
N ALA A 397 -4.71 -1.04 40.92
CA ALA A 397 -5.14 0.19 41.55
C ALA A 397 -6.07 -0.09 42.75
N ASP A 398 -5.82 0.60 43.86
CA ASP A 398 -6.67 0.55 45.05
C ASP A 398 -7.98 1.35 44.87
N LYS A 399 -7.95 2.38 44.01
CA LYS A 399 -9.07 3.26 43.68
C LYS A 399 -9.08 3.63 42.21
N VAL A 400 -10.28 3.81 41.66
CA VAL A 400 -10.50 4.36 40.31
C VAL A 400 -11.24 5.68 40.42
N LEU A 401 -10.64 6.75 39.91
CA LEU A 401 -11.22 8.08 39.85
C LEU A 401 -11.68 8.38 38.42
N ILE A 402 -13.00 8.49 38.23
CA ILE A 402 -13.60 8.85 36.94
C ILE A 402 -13.91 10.34 36.94
N ILE A 403 -13.28 11.10 36.05
CA ILE A 403 -13.50 12.55 35.91
C ILE A 403 -14.38 12.79 34.69
N LEU A 404 -15.49 13.51 34.89
CA LEU A 404 -16.45 13.81 33.84
C LEU A 404 -16.52 15.32 33.57
N PRO A 405 -16.77 15.74 32.32
CA PRO A 405 -16.98 17.14 31.99
C PRO A 405 -18.27 17.67 32.64
N PRO A 406 -18.40 18.99 32.84
CA PRO A 406 -19.63 19.59 33.36
C PRO A 406 -20.83 19.23 32.49
N GLN A 407 -21.89 18.68 33.10
CA GLN A 407 -23.16 18.47 32.43
C GLN A 407 -23.78 19.86 32.15
N LYS A 408 -23.98 20.18 30.87
CA LYS A 408 -24.75 21.36 30.48
C LYS A 408 -26.21 21.07 30.80
N ASN A 409 -26.70 21.55 31.95
CA ASN A 409 -28.12 21.48 32.23
C ASN A 409 -28.84 22.31 31.15
N GLU A 410 -29.52 21.64 30.21
CA GLU A 410 -30.56 22.27 29.41
C GLU A 410 -31.68 22.68 30.36
N SER A 411 -31.56 23.88 30.93
CA SER A 411 -32.65 24.53 31.63
C SER A 411 -33.76 24.80 30.61
N SER A 412 -34.91 24.18 30.87
CA SER A 412 -36.20 24.35 30.21
C SER A 412 -36.40 25.71 29.53
N ASN A 413 -36.63 25.67 28.22
CA ASN A 413 -37.51 26.63 27.55
C ASN A 413 -38.73 25.87 27.06
N ASP A 414 -39.71 25.76 27.95
CA ASP A 414 -41.12 25.58 27.62
C ASP A 414 -41.90 26.40 28.68
N THR A 415 -42.10 27.70 28.40
CA THR A 415 -43.41 28.37 28.31
C THR A 415 -43.19 29.85 27.99
#